data_AF-A0A8T3W1X5-F1
#
_entry.id   AF-A0A8T3W1X5-F1
#
_cell.length_a   1.000
_cell.length_b   1.000
_cell.length_c   1.000
_cell.angle_alpha   90.00
_cell.angle_beta   90.00
_cell.angle_gamma   90.00
#
_symmetry.space_group_name_H-M   'P 1'
#
loop_
_entity.id
_entity.type
_entity.pdbx_description
1 polymer ?
#
loop_
_entity_poly.entity_id
_entity_poly.type
_entity_poly.pdbx_seq_one_letter_code
_entity_poly.pdbx_strand_id
1 'polypeptide(L)'
;MPTFFETAILKLQGLGFFTFLLPFILTAAIIYGGLRRAQLFGEPERNVAVNAVVAFVISLFVWAAPIILGIDIETKLSAFFIQGFSVSLIVLIALVLAGMFFPPDLAKSLSDKFKGPAFWGIIIVTALIVGVVILVSSGLSTVLFPKGIGINLSSDLVLSVVALLVLVGIIAVIVRAAK
;
A
#
# COMPACT_ATOMS: atom_id res chain seq x y z
N MET A 1 13.74 -23.36 11.90
CA MET A 1 12.70 -24.37 12.25
C MET A 1 11.39 -23.62 12.34
N PRO A 2 10.29 -24.15 11.79
CA PRO A 2 9.01 -23.46 11.83
C PRO A 2 8.57 -23.27 13.29
N THR A 3 8.00 -22.11 13.59
CA THR A 3 7.45 -21.83 14.91
C THR A 3 6.24 -22.73 15.20
N PHE A 4 5.82 -22.82 16.47
CA PHE A 4 4.64 -23.59 16.85
C PHE A 4 3.39 -23.14 16.07
N PHE A 5 3.22 -21.82 15.88
CA PHE A 5 2.11 -21.24 15.13
C PHE A 5 2.21 -21.51 13.62
N GLU A 6 3.38 -21.42 13.02
CA GLU A 6 3.59 -21.81 11.63
C GLU A 6 3.23 -23.28 11.39
N THR A 7 3.66 -24.16 12.30
CA THR A 7 3.35 -25.59 12.22
C THR A 7 1.85 -25.84 12.29
N ALA A 8 1.13 -25.14 13.17
CA ALA A 8 -0.32 -25.24 13.28
C ALA A 8 -1.01 -24.79 11.99
N ILE A 9 -0.60 -23.65 11.42
CA ILE A 9 -1.16 -23.10 10.18
C ILE A 9 -0.91 -24.02 8.99
N LEU A 10 0.29 -24.57 8.85
CA LEU A 10 0.62 -25.53 7.79
C LEU A 10 -0.19 -26.82 7.91
N LYS A 11 -0.42 -27.32 9.13
CA LYS A 11 -1.30 -28.48 9.35
C LYS A 11 -2.75 -28.16 9.00
N LEU A 12 -3.27 -27.00 9.42
CA LEU A 12 -4.61 -26.55 9.06
C LEU A 12 -4.78 -26.38 7.54
N GLN A 13 -3.76 -25.85 6.86
CA GLN A 13 -3.74 -25.78 5.40
C GLN A 13 -3.82 -27.18 4.76
N GLY A 14 -3.05 -28.14 5.27
CA GLY A 14 -3.10 -29.53 4.79
C GLY A 14 -4.46 -30.22 4.97
N LEU A 15 -5.26 -29.77 5.95
CA LEU A 15 -6.63 -30.24 6.18
C LEU A 15 -7.68 -29.49 5.33
N GLY A 16 -7.26 -28.55 4.49
CA GLY A 16 -8.16 -27.75 3.67
C GLY A 16 -8.86 -26.61 4.42
N PHE A 17 -8.37 -26.22 5.60
CA PHE A 17 -8.98 -25.16 6.41
C PHE A 17 -9.04 -23.82 5.66
N PHE A 18 -7.92 -23.42 5.04
CA PHE A 18 -7.82 -22.15 4.31
C PHE A 18 -8.33 -22.23 2.86
N THR A 19 -8.33 -23.42 2.25
CA THR A 19 -8.72 -23.61 0.84
C THR A 19 -10.21 -23.93 0.67
N PHE A 20 -10.85 -24.53 1.67
CA PHE A 20 -12.25 -24.97 1.59
C PHE A 20 -13.11 -24.43 2.73
N LEU A 21 -12.72 -24.67 3.99
CA LEU A 21 -13.58 -24.37 5.14
C LEU A 21 -13.81 -22.85 5.32
N LEU A 22 -12.74 -22.04 5.33
CA LEU A 22 -12.88 -20.59 5.49
C LEU A 22 -13.61 -19.92 4.30
N PRO A 23 -13.30 -20.23 3.03
CA PRO A 23 -14.09 -19.72 1.90
C PRO A 23 -15.57 -20.13 1.97
N PHE A 24 -15.86 -21.36 2.41
CA PHE A 24 -17.22 -21.83 2.61
C PHE A 24 -17.96 -21.02 3.68
N ILE A 25 -17.35 -20.80 4.85
CA ILE A 25 -17.94 -19.97 5.92
C ILE A 25 -18.15 -18.54 5.44
N LEU A 26 -17.18 -17.97 4.73
CA LEU A 26 -17.29 -16.61 4.19
C LEU A 26 -18.45 -16.50 3.19
N THR A 27 -18.55 -17.45 2.27
CA THR A 27 -19.63 -17.50 1.28
C THR A 27 -20.99 -17.66 1.96
N ALA A 28 -21.10 -18.57 2.94
CA ALA A 28 -22.31 -18.76 3.74
C ALA A 28 -22.69 -17.49 4.50
N ALA A 29 -21.73 -16.80 5.13
CA ALA A 29 -21.96 -15.55 5.85
C ALA A 29 -22.43 -14.43 4.92
N ILE A 30 -21.85 -14.30 3.72
CA ILE A 30 -22.26 -13.32 2.71
C ILE A 30 -23.67 -13.62 2.21
N ILE A 31 -23.97 -14.88 1.86
CA ILE A 31 -25.30 -15.29 1.40
C ILE A 31 -26.33 -15.02 2.51
N TYR A 32 -26.04 -15.41 3.75
CA TYR A 32 -26.91 -15.17 4.89
C TYR A 32 -27.14 -13.67 5.12
N GLY A 33 -26.08 -12.85 5.08
CA GLY A 33 -26.19 -11.39 5.14
C GLY A 33 -27.04 -10.81 4.01
N GLY A 34 -26.92 -11.36 2.80
CA GLY A 34 -27.74 -11.01 1.64
C GLY A 34 -29.22 -11.36 1.82
N LEU A 35 -29.53 -12.58 2.27
CA LEU A 35 -30.90 -13.02 2.54
C LEU A 35 -31.55 -12.20 3.66
N ARG A 36 -30.78 -11.83 4.69
CA ARG A 36 -31.25 -10.96 5.77
C ARG A 36 -31.53 -9.54 5.28
N ARG A 37 -30.68 -9.01 4.40
CA ARG A 37 -30.92 -7.70 3.74
C ARG A 37 -32.19 -7.73 2.88
N ALA A 38 -32.51 -8.85 2.26
CA ALA A 38 -33.74 -9.05 1.50
C ALA A 38 -34.99 -9.24 2.39
N GLN A 39 -34.86 -9.19 3.72
CA GLN A 39 -35.94 -9.32 4.70
C GLN A 39 -36.79 -10.61 4.55
N LEU A 40 -36.22 -11.65 3.93
CA LEU A 40 -36.92 -12.94 3.72
C LEU A 40 -37.28 -13.64 5.04
N PHE A 41 -36.67 -13.23 6.15
CA PHE A 41 -36.86 -13.78 7.49
C PHE A 41 -37.40 -12.75 8.50
N GLY A 42 -38.08 -11.69 8.02
CA GLY A 42 -38.65 -10.63 8.86
C GLY A 42 -37.73 -9.44 9.10
N GLU A 43 -38.09 -8.57 10.05
CA GLU A 43 -37.40 -7.30 10.26
C GLU A 43 -35.91 -7.50 10.63
N PRO A 44 -35.01 -6.74 9.98
CA PRO A 44 -33.58 -6.89 10.17
C PRO A 44 -33.14 -6.24 11.49
N GLU A 45 -32.96 -7.04 12.53
CA GLU A 45 -32.09 -6.65 13.65
C GLU A 45 -30.64 -6.42 13.15
N ARG A 46 -29.88 -5.55 13.84
CA ARG A 46 -28.49 -5.19 13.47
C ARG A 46 -27.65 -6.45 13.17
N ASN A 47 -27.05 -6.50 11.98
CA ASN A 47 -26.19 -7.59 11.49
C ASN A 47 -24.81 -7.68 12.18
N VAL A 48 -24.77 -7.63 13.51
CA VAL A 48 -23.50 -7.68 14.27
C VAL A 48 -22.82 -9.05 14.10
N ALA A 49 -23.60 -10.14 14.12
CA ALA A 49 -23.07 -11.49 14.00
C ALA A 49 -22.44 -11.76 12.63
N VAL A 50 -23.06 -11.31 11.53
CA VAL A 50 -22.53 -11.51 10.17
C VAL A 50 -21.22 -10.76 9.98
N ASN A 51 -21.18 -9.49 10.42
CA ASN A 51 -19.98 -8.67 10.32
C ASN A 51 -18.84 -9.27 11.16
N ALA A 52 -19.15 -9.80 12.35
CA ALA A 52 -18.15 -10.47 13.18
C ALA A 52 -17.58 -11.72 12.50
N VAL A 53 -18.41 -12.57 11.90
CA VAL A 53 -17.96 -13.78 11.19
C VAL A 53 -17.10 -13.41 9.98
N VAL A 54 -17.54 -12.44 9.16
CA VAL A 54 -16.78 -11.98 8.00
C VAL A 54 -15.43 -11.40 8.43
N ALA A 55 -15.41 -10.51 9.43
CA ALA A 55 -14.17 -9.92 9.94
C ALA A 55 -13.22 -10.98 10.52
N PHE A 56 -13.76 -11.96 11.24
CA PHE A 56 -12.99 -13.06 11.81
C PHE A 56 -12.34 -13.92 10.71
N VAL A 57 -13.10 -14.32 9.69
CA VAL A 57 -12.57 -15.12 8.57
C VAL A 57 -11.51 -14.35 7.80
N ILE A 58 -11.73 -13.07 7.51
CA ILE A 58 -10.74 -12.22 6.83
C ILE A 58 -9.46 -12.09 7.67
N SER A 59 -9.58 -11.88 8.97
CA SER A 59 -8.43 -11.81 9.89
C SER A 59 -7.59 -13.09 9.81
N LEU A 60 -8.23 -14.27 9.82
CA LEU A 60 -7.52 -15.54 9.69
C LEU A 60 -6.78 -15.69 8.36
N PHE A 61 -7.36 -15.20 7.25
CA PHE A 61 -6.66 -15.16 5.96
C PHE A 61 -5.45 -14.25 5.98
N VAL A 62 -5.59 -13.04 6.53
CA VAL A 62 -4.50 -12.06 6.61
C VAL A 62 -3.33 -12.62 7.43
N TRP A 63 -3.61 -13.29 8.54
CA TRP A 63 -2.58 -13.89 9.40
C TRP A 63 -1.93 -15.14 8.80
N ALA A 64 -2.68 -15.95 8.06
CA ALA A 64 -2.15 -17.18 7.49
C ALA A 64 -1.39 -16.95 6.16
N ALA A 65 -1.74 -15.91 5.41
CA ALA A 65 -1.14 -15.61 4.10
C ALA A 65 0.41 -15.57 4.11
N PRO A 66 1.11 -14.94 5.06
CA PRO A 66 2.56 -14.85 5.05
C PRO A 66 3.22 -16.21 5.20
N ILE A 67 2.64 -17.05 6.06
CA ILE A 67 3.13 -18.38 6.37
C ILE A 67 2.87 -19.32 5.19
N ILE A 68 1.67 -19.25 4.60
CA ILE A 68 1.29 -20.05 3.44
C ILE A 68 2.12 -19.69 2.20
N LEU A 69 2.38 -18.40 1.99
CA LEU A 69 3.11 -17.89 0.83
C LEU A 69 4.63 -17.88 1.03
N GLY A 70 5.12 -18.20 2.23
CA GLY A 70 6.54 -18.13 2.59
C GLY A 70 7.10 -16.71 2.51
N ILE A 71 6.28 -15.70 2.77
CA ILE A 71 6.67 -14.29 2.71
C ILE A 71 6.97 -13.79 4.12
N ASP A 72 8.18 -13.28 4.31
CA ASP A 72 8.59 -12.61 5.54
C ASP A 72 8.06 -11.17 5.58
N ILE A 73 6.89 -10.96 6.21
CA ILE A 73 6.32 -9.62 6.39
C ILE A 73 7.24 -8.73 7.22
N GLU A 74 7.89 -9.27 8.25
CA GLU A 74 8.70 -8.47 9.17
C GLU A 74 9.82 -7.75 8.40
N THR A 75 10.54 -8.51 7.58
CA THR A 75 11.60 -7.96 6.73
C THR A 75 11.06 -6.97 5.71
N LYS A 76 9.93 -7.27 5.05
CA LYS A 76 9.34 -6.38 4.01
C LYS A 76 8.77 -5.09 4.57
N LEU A 77 8.10 -5.16 5.71
CA LEU A 77 7.54 -4.02 6.39
C LEU A 77 8.65 -3.14 6.98
N SER A 78 9.68 -3.75 7.58
CA SER A 78 10.87 -3.03 8.04
C SER A 78 11.58 -2.32 6.90
N ALA A 79 11.77 -3.01 5.76
CA ALA A 79 12.36 -2.40 4.56
C ALA A 79 11.51 -1.22 4.03
N PHE A 80 10.18 -1.33 4.03
CA PHE A 80 9.29 -0.24 3.65
C PHE A 80 9.46 0.99 4.53
N PHE A 81 9.48 0.81 5.86
CA PHE A 81 9.68 1.93 6.79
C PHE A 81 11.08 2.53 6.70
N ILE A 82 12.13 1.71 6.58
CA ILE A 82 13.51 2.19 6.43
C ILE A 82 13.67 2.98 5.13
N GLN A 83 13.12 2.47 4.02
CA GLN A 83 13.17 3.17 2.73
C GLN A 83 12.34 4.46 2.77
N GLY A 84 11.13 4.43 3.33
CA GLY A 84 10.30 5.61 3.51
C GLY A 84 10.97 6.68 4.36
N PHE A 85 11.60 6.29 5.46
CA PHE A 85 12.37 7.17 6.33
C PHE A 85 13.62 7.73 5.63
N SER A 86 14.31 6.91 4.84
CA SER A 86 15.47 7.35 4.06
C SER A 86 15.07 8.39 3.01
N VAL A 87 13.96 8.17 2.30
CA VAL A 87 13.43 9.13 1.32
C VAL A 87 13.01 10.43 1.99
N SER A 88 12.32 10.37 3.15
CA SER A 88 11.94 11.59 3.87
C SER A 88 13.14 12.39 4.36
N LEU A 89 14.21 11.71 4.82
CA LEU A 89 15.48 12.35 5.16
C LEU A 89 16.14 13.02 3.94
N ILE A 90 16.18 12.34 2.79
CA ILE A 90 16.74 12.91 1.56
C ILE A 90 15.95 14.16 1.14
N VAL A 91 14.61 14.10 1.19
CA VAL A 91 13.75 15.26 0.88
C VAL A 91 14.00 16.40 1.86
N LEU A 92 14.14 16.10 3.15
CA LEU A 92 14.43 17.11 4.17
C LEU A 92 15.79 17.77 3.94
N ILE A 93 16.83 17.00 3.67
CA ILE A 93 18.17 17.52 3.35
C ILE A 93 18.13 18.36 2.07
N ALA A 94 17.44 17.89 1.02
CA ALA A 94 17.26 18.63 -0.22
C ALA A 94 16.54 19.97 0.00
N LEU A 95 15.52 20.01 0.86
CA LEU A 95 14.83 21.24 1.24
C LEU A 95 15.73 22.20 2.01
N VAL A 96 16.53 21.70 2.95
CA VAL A 96 17.51 22.51 3.69
C VAL A 96 18.55 23.11 2.74
N LEU A 97 19.13 22.30 1.85
CA LEU A 97 20.09 22.74 0.85
C LEU A 97 19.46 23.75 -0.12
N ALA A 98 18.24 23.51 -0.59
CA ALA A 98 17.52 24.48 -1.41
C ALA A 98 17.31 25.80 -0.66
N GLY A 99 16.98 25.77 0.63
CA GLY A 99 16.88 26.97 1.47
C GLY A 99 18.20 27.73 1.65
N MET A 100 19.36 27.08 1.46
CA MET A 100 20.67 27.73 1.51
C MET A 100 21.06 28.42 0.19
N PHE A 101 20.67 27.87 -0.96
CA PHE A 101 21.05 28.38 -2.28
C PHE A 101 20.04 29.34 -2.91
N PHE A 102 18.81 29.35 -2.40
CA PHE A 102 17.75 30.23 -2.88
C PHE A 102 17.38 31.26 -1.79
N PRO A 103 16.75 32.40 -2.14
CA PRO A 103 16.49 33.49 -1.20
C PRO A 103 15.69 33.06 0.05
N PRO A 104 15.92 33.71 1.20
CA PRO A 104 15.34 33.33 2.51
C PRO A 104 13.80 33.36 2.55
N ASP A 105 13.16 34.00 1.57
CA ASP A 105 11.71 34.01 1.38
C ASP A 105 11.19 32.85 0.51
N LEU A 106 11.94 31.74 0.41
CA LEU A 106 11.56 30.60 -0.42
C LEU A 106 10.16 30.07 -0.14
N ALA A 107 9.82 29.92 1.14
CA ALA A 107 8.51 29.43 1.56
C ALA A 107 7.40 30.39 1.13
N LYS A 108 7.61 31.72 1.24
CA LYS A 108 6.66 32.74 0.80
C LYS A 108 6.56 32.82 -0.72
N SER A 109 7.69 32.80 -1.42
CA SER A 109 7.77 32.88 -2.88
C SER A 109 7.25 31.60 -3.56
N LEU A 110 7.47 30.42 -2.96
CA LEU A 110 6.75 29.20 -3.34
C LEU A 110 5.27 29.33 -3.01
N SER A 111 4.90 29.79 -1.81
CA SER A 111 3.48 29.90 -1.47
C SER A 111 2.73 30.83 -2.42
N ASP A 112 3.34 31.93 -2.87
CA ASP A 112 2.73 32.94 -3.74
C ASP A 112 2.75 32.54 -5.22
N LYS A 113 3.84 31.93 -5.73
CA LYS A 113 3.88 31.41 -7.12
C LYS A 113 3.11 30.10 -7.31
N PHE A 114 2.69 29.45 -6.23
CA PHE A 114 2.11 28.11 -6.27
C PHE A 114 0.74 28.00 -5.56
N LYS A 115 -0.04 29.08 -5.43
CA LYS A 115 -1.45 29.06 -4.95
C LYS A 115 -2.44 28.36 -5.90
N GLY A 116 -1.99 27.80 -7.02
CA GLY A 116 -2.86 27.21 -8.03
C GLY A 116 -3.28 25.76 -7.71
N PRO A 117 -4.51 25.33 -8.06
CA PRO A 117 -4.95 23.94 -7.90
C PRO A 117 -4.06 22.94 -8.65
N ALA A 118 -3.38 23.38 -9.71
CA ALA A 118 -2.41 22.59 -10.45
C ALA A 118 -1.18 22.19 -9.62
N PHE A 119 -0.75 23.00 -8.65
CA PHE A 119 0.40 22.68 -7.80
C PHE A 119 0.08 21.63 -6.74
N TRP A 120 -1.08 21.75 -6.09
CA TRP A 120 -1.59 20.69 -5.20
C TRP A 120 -1.76 19.38 -5.96
N GLY A 121 -2.23 19.44 -7.22
CA GLY A 121 -2.25 18.28 -8.12
C GLY A 121 -0.86 17.67 -8.33
N ILE A 122 0.16 18.48 -8.62
CA ILE A 122 1.55 18.01 -8.80
C ILE A 122 2.12 17.40 -7.52
N ILE A 123 1.90 18.00 -6.35
CA ILE A 123 2.36 17.45 -5.06
C ILE A 123 1.70 16.10 -4.80
N ILE A 124 0.38 16.01 -4.96
CA ILE A 124 -0.37 14.78 -4.72
C ILE A 124 0.10 13.68 -5.67
N VAL A 125 0.26 14.00 -6.97
CA VAL A 125 0.75 13.04 -7.97
C VAL A 125 2.19 12.62 -7.67
N THR A 126 3.07 13.55 -7.29
CA THR A 126 4.47 13.23 -6.94
C THR A 126 4.54 12.38 -5.68
N ALA A 127 3.78 12.72 -4.63
CA ALA A 127 3.72 11.95 -3.40
C ALA A 127 3.14 10.55 -3.62
N LEU A 128 2.11 10.44 -4.47
CA LEU A 128 1.53 9.15 -4.85
C LEU A 128 2.56 8.30 -5.60
N ILE A 129 3.29 8.87 -6.55
CA ILE A 129 4.30 8.12 -7.31
C ILE A 129 5.47 7.71 -6.42
N VAL A 130 6.00 8.61 -5.58
CA VAL A 130 7.06 8.28 -4.62
C VAL A 130 6.59 7.18 -3.67
N GLY A 131 5.35 7.25 -3.19
CA GLY A 131 4.74 6.20 -2.36
C GLY A 131 4.66 4.84 -3.08
N VAL A 132 4.24 4.83 -4.34
CA VAL A 132 4.20 3.62 -5.17
C VAL A 132 5.61 3.06 -5.40
N VAL A 133 6.59 3.92 -5.66
CA VAL A 133 7.99 3.52 -5.87
C VAL A 133 8.55 2.87 -4.61
N ILE A 134 8.36 3.48 -3.43
CA ILE A 134 8.81 2.92 -2.14
C ILE A 134 8.11 1.58 -1.86
N LEU A 135 6.81 1.50 -2.14
CA LEU A 135 6.02 0.28 -1.93
C LEU A 135 6.51 -0.87 -2.81
N VAL A 136 6.92 -0.58 -4.06
CA VAL A 136 7.47 -1.59 -4.96
C VAL A 136 8.93 -1.92 -4.63
N SER A 137 9.79 -0.92 -4.37
CA SER A 137 11.22 -1.12 -4.07
C SER A 137 11.47 -1.82 -2.74
N SER A 138 10.56 -1.67 -1.77
CA SER A 138 10.63 -2.37 -0.48
C SER A 138 10.21 -3.83 -0.58
N GLY A 139 9.61 -4.23 -1.71
CA GLY A 139 8.97 -5.54 -1.86
C GLY A 139 7.70 -5.70 -1.05
N LEU A 140 7.17 -4.62 -0.43
CA LEU A 140 5.86 -4.64 0.22
C LEU A 140 4.75 -4.91 -0.81
N SER A 141 4.96 -4.54 -2.07
CA SER A 141 4.13 -4.94 -3.20
C SER A 141 3.91 -6.45 -3.28
N THR A 142 4.90 -7.28 -2.95
CA THR A 142 4.78 -8.74 -3.00
C THR A 142 3.95 -9.31 -1.84
N VAL A 143 3.85 -8.57 -0.74
CA VAL A 143 2.99 -8.88 0.41
C VAL A 143 1.54 -8.48 0.10
N LEU A 144 1.34 -7.29 -0.46
CA LEU A 144 0.02 -6.75 -0.79
C LEU A 144 -0.59 -7.38 -2.05
N PHE A 145 0.26 -7.78 -3.00
CA PHE A 145 -0.11 -8.43 -4.26
C PHE A 145 0.77 -9.68 -4.49
N PRO A 146 0.45 -10.81 -3.83
CA PRO A 146 1.13 -12.07 -4.04
C PRO A 146 1.12 -12.51 -5.51
N LYS A 147 2.16 -13.25 -5.93
CA LYS A 147 2.30 -13.75 -7.31
C LYS A 147 1.05 -14.54 -7.71
N GLY A 148 0.24 -13.97 -8.60
CA GLY A 148 -1.07 -14.48 -9.02
C GLY A 148 -2.11 -13.41 -9.34
N ILE A 149 -2.01 -12.21 -8.75
CA ILE A 149 -2.94 -11.07 -9.00
C ILE A 149 -2.20 -9.77 -9.43
N GLY A 150 -0.86 -9.72 -9.37
CA GLY A 150 -0.10 -8.48 -9.56
C GLY A 150 0.72 -8.39 -10.86
N ILE A 151 0.67 -7.22 -11.49
CA ILE A 151 1.48 -6.79 -12.64
C ILE A 151 2.96 -6.98 -12.32
N ASN A 152 3.66 -7.73 -13.18
CA ASN A 152 5.09 -8.00 -13.07
C ASN A 152 5.87 -6.76 -13.55
N LEU A 153 5.89 -5.71 -12.75
CA LEU A 153 6.67 -4.50 -13.05
C LEU A 153 8.14 -4.82 -12.85
N SER A 154 8.92 -4.84 -13.94
CA SER A 154 10.36 -5.02 -13.85
C SER A 154 10.96 -3.87 -13.05
N SER A 155 11.99 -4.18 -12.26
CA SER A 155 12.78 -3.17 -11.53
C SER A 155 13.31 -2.08 -12.46
N ASP A 156 13.58 -2.42 -13.72
CA ASP A 156 14.00 -1.48 -14.76
C ASP A 156 12.87 -0.52 -15.19
N LEU A 157 11.61 -0.97 -15.18
CA LEU A 157 10.45 -0.13 -15.48
C LEU A 157 10.21 0.87 -14.35
N VAL A 158 10.42 0.47 -13.09
CA VAL A 158 10.32 1.38 -11.94
C VAL A 158 11.44 2.41 -11.95
N LEU A 159 12.69 1.98 -12.18
CA LEU A 159 13.85 2.88 -12.29
C LEU A 159 13.73 3.86 -13.46
N SER A 160 13.23 3.40 -14.62
CA SER A 160 13.01 4.26 -15.77
C SER A 160 11.88 5.27 -15.57
N VAL A 161 10.78 4.89 -14.90
CA VAL A 161 9.70 5.83 -14.54
C VAL A 161 10.18 6.88 -13.54
N VAL A 162 10.98 6.49 -12.53
CA VAL A 162 11.60 7.43 -11.58
C VAL A 162 12.56 8.38 -12.30
N ALA A 163 13.43 7.85 -13.16
CA ALA A 163 14.35 8.67 -13.95
C ALA A 163 13.60 9.64 -14.86
N LEU A 164 12.52 9.21 -15.51
CA LEU A 164 11.68 10.04 -16.36
C LEU A 164 11.02 11.18 -15.57
N LEU A 165 10.56 10.91 -14.34
CA LEU A 165 9.92 11.92 -13.48
C LEU A 165 10.92 12.93 -12.91
N VAL A 166 12.13 12.49 -12.57
CA VAL A 166 13.22 13.41 -12.20
C VAL A 166 13.56 14.30 -13.39
N LEU A 167 13.62 13.74 -14.60
CA LEU A 167 13.96 14.47 -15.81
C LEU A 167 12.84 15.46 -16.21
N VAL A 168 11.57 15.06 -16.12
CA VAL A 168 10.41 15.94 -16.32
C VAL A 168 10.32 17.02 -15.23
N GLY A 169 10.63 16.68 -13.98
CA GLY A 169 10.70 17.64 -12.87
C GLY A 169 11.79 18.69 -13.08
N ILE A 170 12.98 18.26 -13.51
CA ILE A 170 14.09 19.16 -13.87
C ILE A 170 13.69 20.06 -15.04
N ILE A 171 13.09 19.51 -16.10
CA ILE A 171 12.62 20.30 -17.25
C ILE A 171 11.54 21.30 -16.81
N ALA A 172 10.58 20.91 -15.98
CA ALA A 172 9.52 21.80 -15.50
C ALA A 172 10.09 22.95 -14.66
N VAL A 173 11.13 22.69 -13.86
CA VAL A 173 11.86 23.72 -13.10
C VAL A 173 12.63 24.65 -14.03
N ILE A 174 13.32 24.12 -15.04
CA ILE A 174 14.07 24.91 -16.03
C ILE A 174 13.11 25.79 -16.87
N VAL A 175 11.99 25.24 -17.34
CA VAL A 175 11.00 25.95 -18.15
C VAL A 175 10.30 27.05 -17.36
N ARG A 176 10.11 26.85 -16.04
CA ARG A 176 9.61 27.91 -15.15
C ARG A 176 10.68 28.94 -14.75
N ALA A 177 11.95 28.57 -14.76
CA ALA A 177 13.07 29.49 -14.50
C ALA A 177 13.45 30.32 -15.75
N ALA A 178 13.11 29.85 -16.95
CA ALA A 178 13.34 30.53 -18.22
C ALA A 178 12.21 31.48 -18.65
N LYS A 179 11.14 31.63 -17.84
CA LYS A 179 10.08 32.64 -17.98
C LYS A 179 10.17 33.63 -16.83
#